data_AF-A0A644YMZ8-F1
#
_entry.id   AF-A0A644YMZ8-F1
#
_cell.length_a   1.000
_cell.length_b   1.000
_cell.length_c   1.000
_cell.angle_alpha   90.00
_cell.angle_beta   90.00
_cell.angle_gamma   90.00
#
_symmetry.space_group_name_H-M   'P 1'
#
loop_
_entity.id
_entity.type
_entity.pdbx_description
1 polymer ?
#
loop_
_entity_poly.entity_id
_entity_poly.type
_entity_poly.pdbx_seq_one_letter_code
_entity_poly.pdbx_strand_id
1 'polypeptide(L)'
;MGRTNDGYLYILPRILVKLLYLLPMLVLWKVLAKQGANLPWTLSQLLSYTYVQTLFADLLVVQTEASSWNYEGKLVSYFTRPYGVLRQLVAQTMGSWIPMLLFFALPMYLLSPLIGINVIPSTFWFFPSLFLCVMLGFAIDFIFVCVTIHLRGMAWLGYVIRMSIAALFSGSVIPFSIMPIFLIPFLQIQPFGSLAGAPLSFLVGQAEPFRVIGLQVFWNMVLWPIAVGWFRKSQETMVSYGG
;
A
#
# COMPACT_ATOMS: atom_id res chain seq x y z
N MET A 1 -18.87 13.52 3.40
CA MET A 1 -19.84 13.56 2.27
C MET A 1 -19.64 12.32 1.41
N GLY A 2 -20.72 11.75 0.83
CA GLY A 2 -20.67 10.49 0.09
C GLY A 2 -19.92 10.62 -1.24
N ARG A 3 -18.87 9.83 -1.43
CA ARG A 3 -17.98 9.81 -2.60
C ARG A 3 -18.62 9.39 -3.94
N THR A 4 -19.94 9.32 -4.02
CA THR A 4 -20.66 8.71 -5.16
C THR A 4 -21.36 9.73 -6.07
N ASN A 5 -21.38 11.03 -5.74
CA ASN A 5 -22.12 12.02 -6.54
C ASN A 5 -21.30 12.85 -7.54
N ASP A 6 -19.96 12.81 -7.51
CA ASP A 6 -19.12 13.77 -8.26
C ASP A 6 -18.60 13.25 -9.62
N GLY A 7 -19.07 12.10 -10.08
CA GLY A 7 -18.77 11.57 -11.44
C GLY A 7 -17.28 11.30 -11.72
N TYR A 8 -16.94 11.09 -13.00
CA TYR A 8 -15.57 10.79 -13.46
C TYR A 8 -14.55 11.89 -13.12
N LEU A 9 -15.00 13.13 -12.96
CA LEU A 9 -14.17 14.29 -12.65
C LEU A 9 -13.45 14.16 -11.31
N TYR A 10 -14.01 13.41 -10.35
CA TYR A 10 -13.41 13.18 -9.04
C TYR A 10 -12.11 12.35 -9.10
N ILE A 11 -11.92 11.54 -10.15
CA ILE A 11 -10.74 10.68 -10.30
C ILE A 11 -9.56 11.46 -10.89
N LEU A 12 -9.84 12.51 -11.69
CA LEU A 12 -8.81 13.29 -12.40
C LEU A 12 -7.75 13.88 -11.47
N PRO A 13 -8.07 14.53 -10.33
CA PRO A 13 -7.06 15.03 -9.41
C PRO A 13 -6.11 13.94 -8.92
N ARG A 14 -6.63 12.74 -8.60
CA ARG A 14 -5.81 11.61 -8.15
C ARG A 14 -4.87 11.12 -9.26
N ILE A 15 -5.37 11.07 -10.50
CA ILE A 15 -4.55 10.72 -11.68
C ILE A 15 -3.44 11.74 -11.87
N LEU A 16 -3.77 13.03 -11.85
CA LEU A 16 -2.80 14.12 -12.03
C LEU A 16 -1.72 14.09 -10.96
N VAL A 17 -2.08 13.87 -9.69
CA VAL A 17 -1.10 13.75 -8.60
C VAL A 17 -0.18 12.54 -8.81
N LYS A 18 -0.70 11.38 -9.23
CA LYS A 18 0.15 10.21 -9.53
C LYS A 18 1.10 10.47 -10.71
N LEU A 19 0.65 11.17 -11.75
CA LEU A 19 1.51 11.55 -12.88
C LEU A 19 2.58 12.57 -12.45
N LEU A 20 2.20 13.57 -11.65
CA LEU A 20 3.11 14.57 -11.11
C LEU A 20 4.14 13.96 -10.16
N TYR A 21 3.80 12.88 -9.46
CA TYR A 21 4.76 12.11 -8.66
C TYR A 21 5.69 11.26 -9.54
N LEU A 22 5.12 10.57 -10.55
CA LEU A 22 5.86 9.65 -11.40
C LEU A 22 6.92 10.34 -12.25
N LEU A 23 6.58 11.44 -12.92
CA LEU A 23 7.48 12.09 -13.89
C LEU A 23 8.79 12.58 -13.26
N PRO A 24 8.79 13.36 -12.15
CA PRO A 24 10.02 13.77 -11.48
C PRO A 24 10.84 12.58 -11.00
N MET A 25 10.18 11.53 -10.49
CA MET A 25 10.87 10.35 -9.99
C MET A 25 11.59 9.57 -11.11
N LEU A 26 10.97 9.42 -12.28
CA LEU A 26 11.62 8.82 -13.45
C LEU A 26 12.79 9.67 -13.97
N VAL A 27 12.65 11.00 -13.96
CA VAL A 27 13.73 11.92 -14.34
C VAL A 27 14.89 11.83 -13.35
N LEU A 28 14.60 11.78 -12.04
CA LEU A 28 15.61 11.65 -10.99
C LEU A 28 16.48 10.40 -11.20
N TRP A 29 15.87 9.24 -11.46
CA TRP A 29 16.64 8.01 -11.73
C TRP A 29 17.51 8.11 -12.98
N LYS A 30 16.99 8.73 -14.06
CA LYS A 30 17.76 8.94 -15.29
C LYS A 30 18.95 9.89 -15.06
N VAL A 31 18.77 10.94 -14.27
CA VAL A 31 19.84 11.90 -13.95
C VAL A 31 20.91 11.23 -13.09
N LEU A 32 20.52 10.50 -12.04
CA LEU A 32 21.46 9.77 -11.18
C LEU A 32 22.29 8.74 -11.96
N ALA A 33 21.65 8.00 -12.87
CA ALA A 33 22.35 7.04 -13.72
C ALA A 33 23.34 7.74 -14.68
N LYS A 34 22.97 8.90 -15.26
CA LYS A 34 23.87 9.69 -16.11
C LYS A 34 25.06 10.28 -15.36
N GLN A 35 24.89 10.61 -14.09
CA GLN A 35 25.97 11.12 -13.23
C GLN A 35 26.94 10.02 -12.75
N GLY A 36 26.72 8.76 -13.14
CA GLY A 36 27.61 7.65 -12.79
C GLY A 36 27.48 7.19 -11.33
N ALA A 37 26.34 7.43 -10.68
CA ALA A 37 26.08 6.90 -9.35
C ALA A 37 26.17 5.36 -9.37
N ASN A 38 26.85 4.78 -8.38
CA ASN A 38 26.93 3.32 -8.22
C ASN A 38 25.59 2.80 -7.71
N LEU A 39 24.67 2.53 -8.64
CA LEU A 39 23.34 2.01 -8.35
C LEU A 39 23.39 0.48 -8.32
N PRO A 40 22.77 -0.17 -7.32
CA PRO A 40 22.77 -1.62 -7.20
C PRO A 40 21.99 -2.32 -8.33
N TRP A 41 21.08 -1.59 -8.99
CA TRP A 41 20.22 -2.11 -10.06
C TRP A 41 20.45 -1.34 -11.36
N THR A 42 20.13 -2.00 -12.47
CA THR A 42 20.16 -1.33 -13.79
C THR A 42 19.10 -0.22 -13.87
N LEU A 43 19.33 0.77 -14.72
CA LEU A 43 18.38 1.87 -14.92
C LEU A 43 16.98 1.35 -15.34
N SER A 44 16.93 0.35 -16.23
CA SER A 44 15.67 -0.26 -16.66
C SER A 44 14.88 -0.83 -15.48
N GLN A 45 15.56 -1.55 -14.58
CA GLN A 45 14.97 -2.12 -13.38
C GLN A 45 14.39 -1.06 -12.42
N LEU A 46 15.10 0.06 -12.21
CA LEU A 46 14.63 1.15 -11.36
C LEU A 46 13.42 1.89 -11.94
N LEU A 47 13.41 2.10 -13.26
CA LEU A 47 12.29 2.71 -13.97
C LEU A 47 11.06 1.79 -13.90
N SER A 48 11.21 0.50 -14.17
CA SER A 48 10.16 -0.51 -14.04
C SER A 48 9.59 -0.58 -12.62
N TYR A 49 10.48 -0.61 -11.61
CA TYR A 49 10.10 -0.60 -10.21
C TYR A 49 9.20 0.59 -9.87
N THR A 50 9.67 1.80 -10.16
CA THR A 50 8.97 3.06 -9.85
C THR A 50 7.65 3.19 -10.61
N TYR A 51 7.66 2.76 -11.88
CA TYR A 51 6.48 2.80 -12.73
C TYR A 51 5.38 1.90 -12.17
N VAL A 52 5.68 0.62 -11.94
CA VAL A 52 4.72 -0.37 -11.43
C VAL A 52 4.28 -0.04 -10.00
N GLN A 53 5.18 0.46 -9.17
CA GLN A 53 4.83 0.98 -7.86
C GLN A 53 3.74 2.04 -7.94
N THR A 54 3.82 2.96 -8.91
CA THR A 54 2.82 4.02 -9.08
C THR A 54 1.49 3.46 -9.62
N LEU A 55 1.55 2.50 -10.56
CA LEU A 55 0.36 1.82 -11.09
C LEU A 55 -0.44 1.13 -9.97
N PHE A 56 0.25 0.37 -9.13
CA PHE A 56 -0.36 -0.45 -8.08
C PHE A 56 -0.25 0.18 -6.69
N ALA A 57 0.00 1.49 -6.58
CA ALA A 57 0.22 2.17 -5.31
C ALA A 57 -0.86 1.87 -4.26
N ASP A 58 -2.14 1.86 -4.67
CA ASP A 58 -3.27 1.61 -3.77
C ASP A 58 -3.36 0.14 -3.30
N LEU A 59 -2.80 -0.81 -4.07
CA LEU A 59 -2.71 -2.23 -3.70
C LEU A 59 -1.48 -2.52 -2.83
N LEU A 60 -0.36 -1.86 -3.13
CA LEU A 60 0.92 -2.05 -2.44
C LEU A 60 0.91 -1.42 -1.04
N VAL A 61 0.20 -0.31 -0.88
CA VAL A 61 -0.01 0.36 0.41
C VAL A 61 -1.51 0.55 0.59
N VAL A 62 -2.16 -0.51 1.09
CA VAL A 62 -3.60 -0.50 1.37
C VAL A 62 -3.94 0.62 2.35
N GLN A 63 -4.99 1.37 2.04
CA GLN A 63 -5.56 2.38 2.92
C GLN A 63 -7.07 2.25 2.90
N THR A 64 -7.70 2.02 4.05
CA THR A 64 -9.16 1.95 4.13
C THR A 64 -9.77 3.29 4.54
N GLU A 65 -11.09 3.37 4.40
CA GLU A 65 -11.90 4.50 4.84
C GLU A 65 -12.08 4.58 6.37
N ALA A 66 -11.56 3.62 7.12
CA ALA A 66 -11.82 3.53 8.53
C ALA A 66 -11.33 4.76 9.33
N SER A 67 -10.20 5.35 8.95
CA SER A 67 -9.70 6.58 9.60
C SER A 67 -10.64 7.76 9.38
N SER A 68 -11.25 7.89 8.19
CA SER A 68 -12.22 8.95 7.90
C SER A 68 -13.53 8.70 8.64
N TRP A 69 -13.98 7.44 8.75
CA TRP A 69 -15.18 7.07 9.48
C TRP A 69 -15.06 7.27 10.98
N ASN A 70 -13.89 7.02 11.54
CA ASN A 70 -13.61 7.26 12.95
C ASN A 70 -13.63 8.77 13.25
N TYR A 71 -13.04 9.60 12.37
CA TYR A 71 -13.07 11.05 12.49
C TYR A 71 -14.49 11.62 12.34
N GLU A 72 -15.27 11.13 11.38
CA GLU A 72 -16.64 11.58 11.11
C GLU A 72 -17.68 11.00 12.07
N GLY A 73 -17.29 10.17 13.06
CA GLY A 73 -18.20 9.49 13.99
C GLY A 73 -19.14 8.46 13.32
N LYS A 74 -18.95 8.19 12.03
CA LYS A 74 -19.79 7.27 11.25
C LYS A 74 -19.58 5.82 11.60
N LEU A 75 -18.47 5.48 12.23
CA LEU A 75 -18.14 4.09 12.56
C LEU A 75 -19.27 3.42 13.35
N VAL A 76 -19.88 4.13 14.32
CA VAL A 76 -21.02 3.64 15.13
C VAL A 76 -22.22 3.23 14.26
N SER A 77 -22.54 4.02 13.24
CA SER A 77 -23.65 3.70 12.31
C SER A 77 -23.41 2.47 11.44
N TYR A 78 -22.14 2.05 11.28
CA TYR A 78 -21.81 0.82 10.55
C TYR A 78 -21.90 -0.42 11.43
N PHE A 79 -21.86 -0.27 12.77
CA PHE A 79 -22.09 -1.39 13.70
C PHE A 79 -23.55 -1.84 13.77
N THR A 80 -24.50 -0.99 13.42
CA THR A 80 -25.94 -1.34 13.41
C THR A 80 -26.34 -2.19 12.20
N ARG A 81 -25.43 -2.38 11.23
CA ARG A 81 -25.69 -3.18 10.04
C ARG A 81 -25.45 -4.67 10.32
N PRO A 82 -26.18 -5.59 9.66
CA PRO A 82 -26.04 -7.03 9.88
C PRO A 82 -24.71 -7.63 9.36
N TYR A 83 -23.83 -6.80 8.81
CA TYR A 83 -22.54 -7.21 8.25
C TYR A 83 -21.40 -6.73 9.16
N GLY A 84 -20.36 -7.55 9.31
CA GLY A 84 -19.18 -7.16 10.08
C GLY A 84 -18.45 -5.95 9.46
N VAL A 85 -18.14 -4.95 10.30
CA VAL A 85 -17.50 -3.69 9.90
C VAL A 85 -16.24 -3.90 9.06
N LEU A 86 -15.36 -4.84 9.45
CA LEU A 86 -14.14 -5.15 8.70
C LEU A 86 -14.44 -5.65 7.28
N ARG A 87 -15.46 -6.51 7.10
CA ARG A 87 -15.83 -7.03 5.77
C ARG A 87 -16.34 -5.90 4.87
N GLN A 88 -17.13 -4.99 5.45
CA GLN A 88 -17.61 -3.84 4.73
C GLN A 88 -16.45 -2.90 4.31
N LEU A 89 -15.49 -2.67 5.20
CA LEU A 89 -14.28 -1.90 4.90
C LEU A 89 -13.47 -2.53 3.76
N VAL A 90 -13.25 -3.85 3.80
CA VAL A 90 -12.56 -4.57 2.70
C VAL A 90 -13.32 -4.40 1.39
N ALA A 91 -14.63 -4.69 1.36
CA ALA A 91 -15.44 -4.61 0.15
C ALA A 91 -15.44 -3.20 -0.45
N GLN A 92 -15.59 -2.17 0.40
CA GLN A 92 -15.56 -0.78 -0.04
C GLN A 92 -14.18 -0.36 -0.54
N THR A 93 -13.11 -0.79 0.12
CA THR A 93 -11.74 -0.48 -0.28
C THR A 93 -11.42 -1.12 -1.63
N MET A 94 -11.77 -2.40 -1.81
CA MET A 94 -11.63 -3.09 -3.10
C MET A 94 -12.45 -2.41 -4.21
N GLY A 95 -13.69 -2.00 -3.90
CA GLY A 95 -14.52 -1.23 -4.83
C GLY A 95 -13.90 0.11 -5.22
N SER A 96 -13.18 0.77 -4.31
CA SER A 96 -12.51 2.04 -4.57
C SER A 96 -11.28 1.92 -5.49
N TRP A 97 -10.69 0.73 -5.60
CA TRP A 97 -9.54 0.49 -6.46
C TRP A 97 -9.91 0.33 -7.93
N ILE A 98 -11.10 -0.22 -8.22
CA ILE A 98 -11.55 -0.53 -9.59
C ILE A 98 -11.45 0.68 -10.53
N PRO A 99 -11.95 1.89 -10.18
CA PRO A 99 -11.85 3.03 -11.08
C PRO A 99 -10.39 3.42 -11.36
N MET A 100 -9.51 3.36 -10.37
CA MET A 100 -8.10 3.70 -10.56
C MET A 100 -7.37 2.65 -11.40
N LEU A 101 -7.67 1.37 -11.20
CA LEU A 101 -7.11 0.30 -12.01
C LEU A 101 -7.54 0.42 -13.48
N LEU A 102 -8.81 0.76 -13.73
CA LEU A 102 -9.37 0.85 -15.07
C LEU A 102 -8.99 2.14 -15.81
N PHE A 103 -9.04 3.30 -15.15
CA PHE A 103 -8.82 4.60 -15.80
C PHE A 103 -7.37 5.11 -15.71
N PHE A 104 -6.55 4.56 -14.81
CA PHE A 104 -5.14 4.95 -14.69
C PHE A 104 -4.19 3.79 -14.99
N ALA A 105 -4.32 2.69 -14.27
CA ALA A 105 -3.33 1.62 -14.35
C ALA A 105 -3.36 0.92 -15.72
N LEU A 106 -4.54 0.64 -16.27
CA LEU A 106 -4.69 -0.02 -17.57
C LEU A 106 -4.16 0.84 -18.74
N PRO A 107 -4.54 2.13 -18.89
CA PRO A 107 -3.98 2.99 -19.94
C PRO A 107 -2.46 3.13 -19.81
N MET A 108 -1.94 3.30 -18.59
CA MET A 108 -0.49 3.41 -18.39
C MET A 108 0.23 2.08 -18.69
N TYR A 109 -0.34 0.94 -18.31
CA TYR A 109 0.21 -0.36 -18.68
C TYR A 109 0.34 -0.50 -20.21
N LEU A 110 -0.68 -0.10 -20.97
CA LEU A 110 -0.66 -0.11 -22.44
C LEU A 110 0.35 0.89 -23.03
N LEU A 111 0.60 2.01 -22.37
CA LEU A 111 1.60 3.00 -22.78
C LEU A 111 3.03 2.61 -22.42
N SER A 112 3.24 1.64 -21.53
CA SER A 112 4.57 1.27 -21.05
C SER A 112 5.58 0.89 -22.14
N PRO A 113 5.22 0.15 -23.23
CA PRO A 113 6.18 -0.18 -24.29
C PRO A 113 6.62 1.06 -25.08
N LEU A 114 5.74 2.06 -25.23
CA LEU A 114 6.07 3.31 -25.93
C LEU A 114 7.10 4.15 -25.16
N ILE A 115 7.10 4.03 -23.83
CA ILE A 115 8.06 4.72 -22.95
C ILE A 115 9.37 3.91 -22.82
N GLY A 116 9.40 2.68 -23.32
CA GLY A 116 10.54 1.76 -23.20
C GLY A 116 10.71 1.18 -21.79
N ILE A 117 9.62 1.10 -21.00
CA ILE A 117 9.64 0.55 -19.64
C ILE A 117 9.07 -0.87 -19.68
N ASN A 118 9.81 -1.83 -19.13
CA ASN A 118 9.32 -3.21 -19.03
C ASN A 118 8.44 -3.37 -17.78
N VAL A 119 7.15 -3.63 -17.98
CA VAL A 119 6.18 -3.82 -16.88
C VAL A 119 5.86 -5.31 -16.66
N ILE A 120 6.40 -6.19 -17.50
CA ILE A 120 6.17 -7.62 -17.39
C ILE A 120 6.98 -8.15 -16.19
N PRO A 121 6.34 -8.84 -15.23
CA PRO A 121 7.07 -9.45 -14.12
C PRO A 121 8.07 -10.46 -14.61
N SER A 122 9.29 -10.40 -14.06
CA SER A 122 10.35 -11.36 -14.33
C SER A 122 10.02 -12.76 -13.80
N THR A 123 9.09 -12.87 -12.85
CA THR A 123 8.75 -14.13 -12.19
C THR A 123 7.26 -14.22 -11.87
N PHE A 124 6.67 -15.40 -12.05
CA PHE A 124 5.27 -15.66 -11.75
C PHE A 124 4.90 -15.47 -10.26
N TRP A 125 5.87 -15.60 -9.36
CA TRP A 125 5.74 -15.35 -7.91
C TRP A 125 5.30 -13.90 -7.56
N PHE A 126 5.34 -12.98 -8.53
CA PHE A 126 4.78 -11.63 -8.39
C PHE A 126 3.30 -11.64 -7.95
N PHE A 127 2.45 -12.45 -8.58
CA PHE A 127 1.01 -12.47 -8.30
C PHE A 127 0.65 -12.96 -6.89
N PRO A 128 1.16 -14.12 -6.41
CA PRO A 128 0.91 -14.54 -5.04
C PRO A 128 1.53 -13.57 -4.02
N SER A 129 2.70 -12.98 -4.33
CA SER A 129 3.30 -11.97 -3.46
C SER A 129 2.45 -10.69 -3.37
N LEU A 130 1.87 -10.25 -4.48
CA LEU A 130 0.96 -9.11 -4.52
C LEU A 130 -0.30 -9.38 -3.70
N PHE A 131 -0.87 -10.58 -3.81
CA PHE A 131 -2.02 -10.97 -3.00
C PHE A 131 -1.71 -10.97 -1.50
N LEU A 132 -0.59 -11.58 -1.09
CA LEU A 132 -0.15 -11.59 0.31
C LEU A 132 0.17 -10.18 0.83
N CYS A 133 0.76 -9.32 -0.01
CA CYS A 133 0.99 -7.90 0.28
C CYS A 133 -0.32 -7.18 0.57
N VAL A 134 -1.36 -7.37 -0.26
CA VAL A 134 -2.68 -6.75 -0.06
C VAL A 134 -3.31 -7.23 1.25
N MET A 135 -3.26 -8.54 1.53
CA MET A 135 -3.77 -9.10 2.79
C MET A 135 -3.04 -8.52 4.00
N LEU A 136 -1.71 -8.41 3.93
CA LEU A 136 -0.89 -7.81 4.97
C LEU A 136 -1.20 -6.33 5.16
N GLY A 137 -1.41 -5.60 4.07
CA GLY A 137 -1.78 -4.19 4.07
C GLY A 137 -3.09 -3.94 4.82
N PHE A 138 -4.10 -4.78 4.62
CA PHE A 138 -5.35 -4.72 5.41
C PHE A 138 -5.11 -4.98 6.89
N ALA A 139 -4.33 -6.00 7.25
CA ALA A 139 -4.04 -6.32 8.65
C ALA A 139 -3.36 -5.14 9.37
N ILE A 140 -2.36 -4.54 8.73
CA ILE A 140 -1.67 -3.35 9.25
C ILE A 140 -2.65 -2.18 9.38
N ASP A 141 -3.44 -1.90 8.35
CA ASP A 141 -4.41 -0.80 8.37
C ASP A 141 -5.41 -0.95 9.53
N PHE A 142 -5.93 -2.16 9.75
CA PHE A 142 -6.85 -2.44 10.85
C PHE A 142 -6.21 -2.26 12.23
N ILE A 143 -4.93 -2.60 12.40
CA ILE A 143 -4.20 -2.30 13.63
C ILE A 143 -4.13 -0.79 13.86
N PHE A 144 -3.80 0.00 12.83
CA PHE A 144 -3.80 1.46 12.94
C PHE A 144 -5.19 2.03 13.25
N VAL A 145 -6.25 1.45 12.69
CA VAL A 145 -7.63 1.82 13.04
C VAL A 145 -7.88 1.58 14.53
N CYS A 146 -7.51 0.41 15.06
CA CYS A 146 -7.64 0.12 16.49
C CYS A 146 -6.86 1.13 17.36
N VAL A 147 -5.66 1.51 16.94
CA VAL A 147 -4.87 2.56 17.62
C VAL A 147 -5.62 3.90 17.61
N THR A 148 -6.16 4.32 16.46
CA THR A 148 -6.90 5.60 16.39
C THR A 148 -8.17 5.63 17.24
N ILE A 149 -8.83 4.47 17.42
CA ILE A 149 -9.97 4.31 18.32
C ILE A 149 -9.55 4.56 19.77
N HIS A 150 -8.42 3.98 20.19
CA HIS A 150 -7.89 4.15 21.55
C HIS A 150 -7.36 5.56 21.82
N LEU A 151 -6.86 6.25 20.78
CA LEU A 151 -6.38 7.63 20.86
C LEU A 151 -7.50 8.69 20.86
N ARG A 152 -8.77 8.29 21.05
CA ARG A 152 -9.92 9.17 21.31
C ARG A 152 -10.04 10.39 20.37
N GLY A 153 -9.94 10.16 19.06
CA GLY A 153 -10.22 11.21 18.06
C GLY A 153 -9.00 11.87 17.43
N MET A 154 -7.78 11.49 17.81
CA MET A 154 -6.55 11.88 17.06
C MET A 154 -6.38 11.08 15.76
N ALA A 155 -7.47 10.88 15.00
CA ALA A 155 -7.49 10.09 13.77
C ALA A 155 -6.52 10.64 12.72
N TRP A 156 -6.39 11.97 12.63
CA TRP A 156 -5.44 12.62 11.74
C TRP A 156 -3.98 12.29 12.08
N LEU A 157 -3.62 12.29 13.37
CA LEU A 157 -2.26 11.98 13.81
C LEU A 157 -1.91 10.51 13.53
N GLY A 158 -2.84 9.59 13.81
CA GLY A 158 -2.66 8.18 13.45
C GLY A 158 -2.51 7.97 11.94
N TYR A 159 -3.27 8.72 11.14
CA TYR A 159 -3.13 8.72 9.68
C TYR A 159 -1.74 9.20 9.22
N VAL A 160 -1.25 10.34 9.71
CA VAL A 160 0.06 10.90 9.33
C VAL A 160 1.21 9.97 9.73
N ILE A 161 1.17 9.43 10.95
CA ILE A 161 2.19 8.47 11.42
C ILE A 161 2.22 7.24 10.51
N ARG A 162 1.05 6.67 10.21
CA ARG A 162 0.94 5.51 9.31
C ARG A 162 1.53 5.79 7.93
N MET A 163 1.17 6.92 7.32
CA MET A 163 1.67 7.28 5.99
C MET A 163 3.18 7.48 5.98
N SER A 164 3.72 8.08 7.04
CA SER A 164 5.17 8.30 7.18
C SER A 164 5.93 6.98 7.35
N ILE A 165 5.42 6.09 8.21
CA ILE A 165 6.00 4.76 8.42
C ILE A 165 5.92 3.96 7.12
N ALA A 166 4.75 3.90 6.47
CA ALA A 166 4.60 3.17 5.22
C ALA A 166 5.53 3.73 4.13
N ALA A 167 5.62 5.05 3.95
CA ALA A 167 6.50 5.64 2.94
C ALA A 167 7.98 5.29 3.16
N LEU A 168 8.45 5.30 4.41
CA LEU A 168 9.84 5.04 4.76
C LEU A 168 10.19 3.53 4.73
N PHE A 169 9.30 2.70 5.28
CA PHE A 169 9.57 1.30 5.61
C PHE A 169 8.96 0.29 4.63
N SER A 170 8.17 0.71 3.64
CA SER A 170 7.58 -0.21 2.65
C SER A 170 8.45 -0.49 1.43
N GLY A 171 9.48 0.33 1.22
CA GLY A 171 10.28 0.31 -0.01
C GLY A 171 9.53 0.87 -1.20
N SER A 172 8.34 1.46 -1.01
CA SER A 172 7.60 2.09 -2.09
C SER A 172 8.42 3.23 -2.70
N VAL A 173 8.72 4.29 -1.94
CA VAL A 173 9.41 5.48 -2.49
C VAL A 173 10.85 5.18 -2.90
N ILE A 174 11.61 4.48 -2.06
CA ILE A 174 13.03 4.18 -2.30
C ILE A 174 13.24 2.67 -2.17
N PRO A 175 13.78 2.00 -3.21
CA PRO A 175 14.16 0.60 -3.12
C PRO A 175 15.14 0.35 -1.97
N PHE A 176 14.91 -0.69 -1.16
CA PHE A 176 15.78 -1.01 -0.03
C PHE A 176 17.24 -1.28 -0.42
N SER A 177 17.50 -1.71 -1.66
CA SER A 177 18.85 -1.95 -2.17
C SER A 177 19.73 -0.69 -2.18
N ILE A 178 19.14 0.50 -2.22
CA ILE A 178 19.85 1.78 -2.26
C ILE A 178 20.12 2.32 -0.84
N MET A 179 19.46 1.75 0.18
CA MET A 179 19.66 2.18 1.56
C MET A 179 21.03 1.74 2.11
N PRO A 180 21.53 2.39 3.18
CA PRO A 180 22.77 1.98 3.84
C PRO A 180 22.77 0.49 4.20
N ILE A 181 23.89 -0.19 3.96
CA ILE A 181 24.04 -1.66 4.05
C ILE A 181 23.56 -2.22 5.39
N PHE A 182 23.77 -1.48 6.49
CA PHE A 182 23.35 -1.88 7.83
C PHE A 182 21.84 -1.86 8.06
N LEU A 183 21.08 -1.05 7.31
CA LEU A 183 19.62 -0.93 7.43
C LEU A 183 18.88 -1.99 6.60
N ILE A 184 19.46 -2.43 5.48
CA ILE A 184 18.84 -3.38 4.55
C ILE A 184 18.24 -4.61 5.25
N PRO A 185 18.98 -5.37 6.08
CA PRO A 185 18.42 -6.58 6.70
C PRO A 185 17.25 -6.27 7.63
N PHE A 186 17.31 -5.16 8.39
CA PHE A 186 16.22 -4.74 9.25
C PHE A 186 14.98 -4.36 8.45
N LEU A 187 15.14 -3.55 7.40
CA LEU A 187 14.05 -3.06 6.56
C LEU A 187 13.35 -4.19 5.79
N GLN A 188 14.09 -5.23 5.42
CA GLN A 188 13.55 -6.38 4.70
C GLN A 188 12.75 -7.33 5.59
N ILE A 189 13.10 -7.47 6.88
CA ILE A 189 12.50 -8.46 7.78
C ILE A 189 11.18 -7.98 8.41
N GLN A 190 11.04 -6.68 8.65
CA GLN A 190 9.83 -6.10 9.24
C GLN A 190 8.57 -6.28 8.35
N PRO A 191 7.35 -6.18 8.91
CA PRO A 191 6.11 -6.36 8.15
C PRO A 191 5.93 -5.34 7.02
N PHE A 192 6.35 -4.09 7.21
CA PHE A 192 6.28 -3.08 6.15
C PHE A 192 7.16 -3.43 4.95
N GLY A 193 8.32 -4.06 5.18
CA GLY A 193 9.20 -4.53 4.10
C GLY A 193 8.57 -5.60 3.21
N SER A 194 7.58 -6.31 3.76
CA SER A 194 6.77 -7.32 3.06
C SER A 194 5.58 -6.72 2.29
N LEU A 195 5.41 -5.39 2.29
CA LEU A 195 4.42 -4.65 1.50
C LEU A 195 4.96 -4.36 0.09
N ALA A 196 5.19 -3.10 -0.28
CA ALA A 196 5.51 -2.71 -1.65
C ALA A 196 6.82 -3.32 -2.19
N GLY A 197 7.86 -3.38 -1.37
CA GLY A 197 9.17 -3.89 -1.77
C GLY A 197 9.17 -5.36 -2.19
N ALA A 198 8.33 -6.19 -1.55
CA ALA A 198 8.26 -7.62 -1.83
C ALA A 198 7.79 -7.97 -3.27
N PRO A 199 6.57 -7.63 -3.72
CA PRO A 199 6.13 -7.90 -5.07
C PRO A 199 6.98 -7.14 -6.10
N LEU A 200 7.40 -5.91 -5.81
CA LEU A 200 8.24 -5.16 -6.74
C LEU A 200 9.64 -5.77 -6.92
N SER A 201 10.18 -6.46 -5.90
CA SER A 201 11.44 -7.21 -6.05
C SER A 201 11.29 -8.42 -6.97
N PHE A 202 10.12 -9.08 -7.01
CA PHE A 202 9.81 -10.13 -7.98
C PHE A 202 9.63 -9.60 -9.41
N LEU A 203 9.06 -8.40 -9.55
CA LEU A 203 8.93 -7.72 -10.84
C LEU A 203 10.31 -7.57 -11.50
N VAL A 204 11.28 -7.10 -10.71
CA VAL A 204 12.63 -6.76 -11.13
C VAL A 204 13.58 -7.97 -11.21
N GLY A 205 13.16 -9.13 -10.68
CA GLY A 205 13.93 -10.38 -10.69
C GLY A 205 15.04 -10.45 -9.63
N GLN A 206 14.93 -9.66 -8.55
CA GLN A 206 15.94 -9.55 -7.48
C GLN A 206 15.52 -10.27 -6.19
N ALA A 207 14.38 -10.97 -6.21
CA ALA A 207 13.78 -11.60 -5.06
C ALA A 207 14.15 -13.08 -4.96
N GLU A 208 14.51 -13.53 -3.76
CA GLU A 208 14.55 -14.95 -3.43
C GLU A 208 13.14 -15.43 -3.05
N PRO A 209 12.50 -16.32 -3.84
CA PRO A 209 11.08 -16.65 -3.66
C PRO A 209 10.73 -17.17 -2.27
N PHE A 210 11.50 -18.13 -1.78
CA PHE A 210 11.24 -18.76 -0.48
C PHE A 210 11.35 -17.78 0.69
N ARG A 211 12.33 -16.87 0.64
CA ARG A 211 12.55 -15.89 1.71
C ARG A 211 11.45 -14.83 1.72
N VAL A 212 11.13 -14.25 0.57
CA VAL A 212 10.15 -13.15 0.47
C VAL A 212 8.72 -13.66 0.73
N ILE A 213 8.31 -14.76 0.10
CA ILE A 213 6.98 -15.35 0.33
C ILE A 213 6.88 -15.89 1.75
N GLY A 214 7.92 -16.57 2.26
CA GLY A 214 7.93 -17.09 3.62
C GLY A 214 7.72 -15.99 4.67
N LEU A 215 8.36 -14.84 4.47
CA LEU A 215 8.20 -13.68 5.35
C LEU A 215 6.79 -13.05 5.24
N GLN A 216 6.27 -12.91 4.01
CA GLN A 216 4.90 -12.44 3.80
C GLN A 216 3.85 -13.35 4.46
N VAL A 217 4.01 -14.66 4.33
CA VAL A 217 3.13 -15.65 4.97
C VAL A 217 3.26 -15.56 6.49
N PHE A 218 4.49 -15.52 7.03
CA PHE A 218 4.76 -15.36 8.46
C PHE A 218 4.05 -14.13 9.03
N TRP A 219 4.24 -12.95 8.42
CA TRP A 219 3.60 -11.74 8.92
C TRP A 219 2.09 -11.73 8.76
N ASN A 220 1.55 -12.32 7.69
CA ASN A 220 0.10 -12.48 7.57
C ASN A 220 -0.44 -13.36 8.71
N MET A 221 0.21 -14.48 9.02
CA MET A 221 -0.21 -15.36 10.11
C MET A 221 -0.11 -14.69 11.49
N VAL A 222 0.85 -13.79 11.69
CA VAL A 222 1.02 -13.08 12.98
C VAL A 222 0.07 -11.88 13.09
N LEU A 223 0.00 -11.03 12.07
CA LEU A 223 -0.72 -9.75 12.17
C LEU A 223 -2.23 -9.90 12.00
N TRP A 224 -2.74 -10.86 11.23
CA TRP A 224 -4.19 -11.04 11.10
C TRP A 224 -4.88 -11.39 12.41
N PRO A 225 -4.42 -12.38 13.20
CA PRO A 225 -4.99 -12.67 14.51
C PRO A 225 -4.93 -11.47 15.46
N ILE A 226 -3.81 -10.74 15.46
CA ILE A 226 -3.65 -9.52 16.27
C ILE A 226 -4.67 -8.45 15.84
N ALA A 227 -4.79 -8.19 14.53
CA ALA A 227 -5.72 -7.22 13.98
C ALA A 227 -7.17 -7.56 14.34
N VAL A 228 -7.59 -8.81 14.12
CA VAL A 228 -8.97 -9.25 14.41
C VAL A 228 -9.25 -9.28 15.92
N GLY A 229 -8.32 -9.80 16.72
CA GLY A 229 -8.46 -9.88 18.17
C GLY A 229 -8.54 -8.51 18.83
N TRP A 230 -7.64 -7.59 18.42
CA TRP A 230 -7.66 -6.23 18.93
C TRP A 230 -8.86 -5.44 18.42
N PHE A 231 -9.28 -5.65 17.17
CA PHE A 231 -10.49 -5.02 16.67
C PHE A 231 -11.69 -5.42 17.52
N ARG A 232 -11.91 -6.72 17.80
CA ARG A 232 -13.00 -7.20 18.67
C ARG A 232 -13.00 -6.52 20.05
N LYS A 233 -11.85 -6.44 20.71
CA LYS A 233 -11.71 -5.73 21.99
C LYS A 233 -12.02 -4.23 21.88
N SER A 234 -11.65 -3.62 20.77
CA SER A 234 -11.95 -2.21 20.49
C SER A 234 -13.47 -1.98 20.32
N GLN A 235 -14.21 -2.96 19.76
CA GLN A 235 -15.66 -2.89 19.61
C GLN A 235 -16.37 -2.82 20.98
N GLU A 236 -15.95 -3.64 21.95
CA GLU A 236 -16.51 -3.64 23.32
C GLU A 236 -16.34 -2.28 24.00
N THR A 237 -15.17 -1.66 23.78
CA THR A 237 -14.86 -0.33 24.30
C THR A 237 -15.80 0.72 23.68
N MET A 238 -16.07 0.63 22.38
CA MET A 238 -16.97 1.58 21.70
C MET A 238 -18.43 1.45 22.16
N VAL A 239 -18.91 0.23 22.44
CA VAL A 239 -20.26 0.00 22.99
C VAL A 239 -20.38 0.57 24.41
N SER A 240 -19.37 0.36 25.26
CA SER A 240 -19.38 0.87 26.64
C SER A 240 -19.42 2.40 26.75
N TYR A 241 -18.96 3.13 25.74
CA TYR A 241 -18.99 4.60 25.71
C TYR A 241 -20.12 5.17 24.85
N GLY A 242 -20.79 4.33 24.04
CA GLY A 242 -21.87 4.71 23.14
C GLY A 242 -23.28 4.42 23.65
N GLY A 243 -23.43 3.61 24.70
CA GLY A 243 -24.72 3.09 25.17
C GLY A 243 -25.07 1.76 24.51
#